data_AF-A0A919IYM1-F1
#
_entry.id   AF-A0A919IYM1-F1
#
_cell.length_a   1.000
_cell.length_b   1.000
_cell.length_c   1.000
_cell.angle_alpha   90.00
_cell.angle_beta   90.00
_cell.angle_gamma   90.00
#
_symmetry.space_group_name_H-M   'P 1'
#
loop_
_entity.id
_entity.type
_entity.pdbx_description
1 polymer ?
#
loop_
_entity_poly.entity_id
_entity_poly.type
_entity_poly.pdbx_seq_one_letter_code
_entity_poly.pdbx_strand_id
1 'polypeptide(L)'
;MTQRRSDLLEAPDRARWELAAMAGRLRSLELKLAEEQVNAEALRRERDREHRRWERLRHSQSYRLGFGLVSLAKDPLHTVPRIARAVLRRLRRRPKVTTEGVRRVPAAAQRPPAHLYVAIGLDTVAVREFVLTLRQRLLVNPDHRPVVVTDCPQFALLRDLGVLLEYLPDRDTWEKHRPDRPWDDVLAQRLSRLYRDHDTARTIIVDRAQPPSLADLLR
;
A
#
# COMPACT_ATOMS: atom_id res chain seq x y z
N MET A 1 56.25 -57.98 -8.67
CA MET A 1 55.68 -57.40 -9.92
C MET A 1 54.14 -57.48 -9.98
N THR A 2 53.44 -57.56 -8.84
CA THR A 2 51.98 -57.80 -8.77
C THR A 2 51.16 -56.55 -8.40
N GLN A 3 51.80 -55.48 -7.95
CA GLN A 3 51.14 -54.28 -7.41
C GLN A 3 50.63 -53.30 -8.48
N ARG A 4 51.18 -53.32 -9.70
CA ARG A 4 50.73 -52.42 -10.78
C ARG A 4 49.44 -52.85 -11.49
N ARG A 5 48.94 -54.06 -11.21
CA ARG A 5 47.71 -54.59 -11.85
C ARG A 5 46.45 -54.33 -11.04
N SER A 6 46.55 -54.07 -9.74
CA SER A 6 45.42 -53.72 -8.87
C SER A 6 44.95 -52.28 -9.08
N ASP A 7 45.86 -51.33 -9.24
CA ASP A 7 45.53 -49.89 -9.32
C ASP A 7 44.74 -49.51 -10.60
N LEU A 8 44.89 -50.29 -11.67
CA LEU A 8 44.19 -50.06 -12.95
C LEU A 8 42.73 -50.54 -12.95
N LEU A 9 42.36 -51.42 -12.01
CA LEU A 9 40.98 -51.89 -11.83
C LEU A 9 40.19 -51.00 -10.84
N GLU A 10 40.88 -50.28 -9.94
CA GLU A 10 40.23 -49.36 -9.00
C GLU A 10 39.80 -48.02 -9.63
N ALA A 11 40.52 -47.55 -10.66
CA ALA A 11 40.20 -46.31 -11.37
C ALA A 11 38.80 -46.31 -12.04
N PRO A 12 38.38 -47.34 -12.80
CA PRO A 12 37.04 -47.38 -13.39
C PRO A 12 35.93 -47.54 -12.34
N ASP A 13 36.18 -48.26 -11.25
CA ASP A 13 35.19 -48.43 -10.18
C ASP A 13 35.00 -47.15 -9.37
N ARG A 14 36.07 -46.39 -9.12
CA ARG A 14 35.99 -45.06 -8.51
C ARG A 14 35.21 -44.07 -9.39
N ALA A 15 35.46 -44.07 -10.70
CA ALA A 15 34.72 -43.23 -11.64
C ALA A 15 33.21 -43.58 -11.65
N ARG A 16 32.86 -44.87 -11.56
CA ARG A 16 31.47 -45.33 -11.44
C ARG A 16 30.80 -44.83 -10.16
N TRP A 17 31.49 -44.88 -9.02
CA TRP A 17 30.98 -44.37 -7.75
C TRP A 17 30.79 -42.85 -7.77
N GLU A 18 31.74 -42.11 -8.34
CA GLU A 18 31.63 -40.65 -8.45
C GLU A 18 30.46 -40.24 -9.36
N LEU A 19 30.24 -40.93 -10.48
CA LEU A 19 29.09 -40.73 -11.35
C LEU A 19 27.76 -41.06 -10.65
N ALA A 20 27.70 -42.17 -9.88
CA ALA A 20 26.52 -42.53 -9.10
C ALA A 20 26.20 -41.47 -8.02
N ALA A 21 27.22 -40.96 -7.33
CA ALA A 21 27.07 -39.91 -6.32
C ALA A 21 26.64 -38.56 -6.93
N MET A 22 27.15 -38.20 -8.12
CA MET A 22 26.69 -37.02 -8.86
C MET A 22 25.24 -37.18 -9.33
N ALA A 23 24.87 -38.34 -9.86
CA ALA A 23 23.49 -38.62 -10.28
C ALA A 23 22.51 -38.57 -9.10
N GLY A 24 22.89 -39.09 -7.93
CA GLY A 24 22.10 -38.99 -6.70
C GLY A 24 21.90 -37.54 -6.24
N ARG A 25 22.96 -36.72 -6.29
CA ARG A 25 22.86 -35.29 -5.96
C ARG A 25 22.00 -34.52 -6.95
N LEU A 26 22.10 -34.79 -8.25
CA LEU A 26 21.25 -34.17 -9.27
C LEU A 26 19.77 -34.50 -9.04
N ARG A 27 19.43 -35.77 -8.80
CA ARG A 27 18.05 -36.16 -8.47
C ARG A 27 17.53 -35.50 -7.20
N SER A 28 18.39 -35.33 -6.19
CA SER A 28 18.01 -34.62 -4.95
C SER A 28 17.71 -33.13 -5.21
N LEU A 29 18.48 -32.48 -6.09
CA LEU A 29 18.22 -31.10 -6.49
C LEU A 29 16.96 -30.97 -7.35
N GLU A 30 16.72 -31.90 -8.27
CA GLU A 30 15.49 -31.95 -9.07
C GLU A 30 14.25 -32.10 -8.17
N LEU A 31 14.33 -32.94 -7.14
CA LEU A 31 13.24 -33.12 -6.18
C LEU A 31 12.95 -31.82 -5.40
N LYS A 32 13.99 -31.13 -4.92
CA LYS A 32 13.84 -29.85 -4.22
C LYS A 32 13.25 -28.77 -5.12
N LEU A 33 13.69 -28.70 -6.38
CA LEU A 33 13.16 -27.74 -7.35
C LEU A 33 11.67 -28.02 -7.62
N ALA A 34 11.27 -29.29 -7.74
CA ALA A 34 9.88 -29.68 -7.91
C ALA A 34 9.02 -29.29 -6.68
N GLU A 35 9.52 -29.52 -5.47
CA GLU A 35 8.85 -29.11 -4.22
C GLU A 35 8.68 -27.59 -4.15
N GLU A 36 9.71 -26.81 -4.50
CA GLU A 36 9.63 -25.35 -4.54
C GLU A 36 8.61 -24.85 -5.57
N GLN A 37 8.55 -25.47 -6.76
CA GLN A 37 7.57 -25.14 -7.77
C GLN A 37 6.13 -25.41 -7.30
N VAL A 38 5.89 -26.57 -6.67
CA VAL A 38 4.58 -26.91 -6.10
C VAL A 38 4.17 -25.91 -5.02
N ASN A 39 5.09 -25.52 -4.13
CA ASN A 39 4.84 -24.53 -3.10
C ASN A 39 4.53 -23.14 -3.69
N ALA A 40 5.29 -22.71 -4.71
CA ALA A 40 5.05 -21.45 -5.39
C ALA A 40 3.68 -21.44 -6.10
N GLU A 41 3.28 -22.55 -6.72
CA GLU A 41 1.95 -22.69 -7.32
C GLU A 41 0.83 -22.66 -6.27
N ALA A 42 1.02 -23.31 -5.12
CA ALA A 42 0.05 -23.29 -4.03
C ALA A 42 -0.20 -21.84 -3.53
N LEU A 43 0.87 -21.08 -3.31
CA LEU A 43 0.80 -19.66 -2.90
C LEU A 43 0.13 -18.78 -3.97
N ARG A 44 0.39 -19.03 -5.26
CA ARG A 44 -0.31 -18.34 -6.36
C ARG A 44 -1.80 -18.64 -6.36
N ARG A 45 -2.19 -19.92 -6.21
CA ARG A 45 -3.60 -20.33 -6.16
C ARG A 45 -4.33 -19.73 -4.95
N GLU A 46 -3.66 -19.59 -3.82
CA GLU A 46 -4.23 -18.94 -2.63
C GLU A 46 -4.50 -17.45 -2.88
N ARG A 47 -3.51 -16.75 -3.46
CA ARG A 47 -3.66 -15.35 -3.89
C ARG A 47 -4.81 -15.17 -4.89
N ASP A 48 -4.92 -16.07 -5.87
CA ASP A 48 -6.00 -16.02 -6.86
C ASP A 48 -7.38 -16.26 -6.23
N ARG A 49 -7.48 -17.13 -5.23
CA ARG A 49 -8.73 -17.38 -4.49
C ARG A 49 -9.15 -16.16 -3.68
N GLU A 50 -8.19 -15.43 -3.11
CA GLU A 50 -8.47 -14.16 -2.45
C GLU A 50 -8.91 -13.11 -3.47
N HIS A 51 -8.20 -12.99 -4.60
CA HIS A 51 -8.56 -12.05 -5.67
C HIS A 51 -10.00 -12.24 -6.16
N ARG A 52 -10.40 -13.50 -6.44
CA ARG A 52 -11.78 -13.83 -6.84
C ARG A 52 -12.81 -13.61 -5.73
N ARG A 53 -12.43 -13.64 -4.45
CA ARG A 53 -13.32 -13.25 -3.35
C ARG A 53 -13.54 -11.74 -3.34
N TRP A 54 -12.48 -10.96 -3.53
CA TRP A 54 -12.55 -9.50 -3.58
C TRP A 54 -13.25 -8.96 -4.83
N GLU A 55 -13.05 -9.56 -6.00
CA GLU A 55 -13.80 -9.20 -7.22
C GLU A 55 -15.31 -9.41 -7.05
N ARG A 56 -15.71 -10.50 -6.39
CA ARG A 56 -17.12 -10.73 -6.05
C ARG A 56 -17.68 -9.66 -5.12
N LEU A 57 -16.88 -9.17 -4.17
CA LEU A 57 -17.27 -8.07 -3.27
C LEU A 57 -17.31 -6.72 -4.00
N ARG A 58 -16.42 -6.48 -4.98
CA ARG A 58 -16.38 -5.27 -5.80
C ARG A 58 -17.65 -5.06 -6.64
N HIS A 59 -18.28 -6.16 -7.05
CA HIS A 59 -19.55 -6.13 -7.77
C HIS A 59 -20.79 -6.08 -6.87
N SER A 60 -20.62 -6.14 -5.54
CA SER A 60 -21.74 -5.97 -4.61
C SER A 60 -22.24 -4.51 -4.60
N GLN A 61 -23.56 -4.33 -4.46
CA GLN A 61 -24.18 -3.00 -4.38
C GLN A 61 -23.60 -2.15 -3.22
N SER A 62 -23.23 -2.80 -2.12
CA SER A 62 -22.65 -2.16 -0.93
C SER A 62 -21.30 -1.50 -1.22
N TYR A 63 -20.43 -2.17 -2.00
CA TYR A 63 -19.13 -1.62 -2.42
C TYR A 63 -19.30 -0.42 -3.37
N ARG A 64 -20.29 -0.45 -4.27
CA ARG A 64 -20.60 0.66 -5.18
C ARG A 64 -21.14 1.89 -4.44
N LEU A 65 -21.92 1.70 -3.38
CA LEU A 65 -22.42 2.78 -2.53
C LEU A 65 -21.29 3.43 -1.71
N GLY A 66 -20.39 2.63 -1.13
CA GLY A 66 -19.20 3.12 -0.43
C GLY A 66 -18.24 3.87 -1.35
N PHE A 67 -17.96 3.31 -2.54
CA PHE A 67 -17.15 3.98 -3.56
C PHE A 67 -17.80 5.28 -4.06
N GLY A 68 -19.13 5.31 -4.20
CA GLY A 68 -19.89 6.50 -4.59
C GLY A 68 -19.77 7.65 -3.58
N LEU A 69 -19.88 7.35 -2.28
CA LEU A 69 -19.70 8.35 -1.21
C LEU A 69 -18.27 8.90 -1.15
N VAL A 70 -17.28 8.03 -1.34
CA VAL A 70 -15.85 8.43 -1.41
C VAL A 70 -15.55 9.23 -2.68
N SER A 71 -16.19 8.91 -3.82
CA SER A 71 -16.06 9.68 -5.06
C SER A 71 -16.68 11.08 -4.98
N LEU A 72 -17.79 11.24 -4.21
CA LEU A 72 -18.42 12.53 -3.93
C LEU A 72 -17.52 13.46 -3.11
N ALA A 73 -16.64 12.88 -2.27
CA ALA A 73 -15.62 13.62 -1.55
C ALA A 73 -14.39 13.96 -2.42
N LYS A 74 -14.13 13.17 -3.46
CA LYS A 74 -12.96 13.29 -4.36
C LYS A 74 -13.16 14.40 -5.42
N ASP A 75 -14.40 14.67 -5.84
CA ASP A 75 -14.69 15.72 -6.81
C ASP A 75 -16.14 16.27 -6.69
N PRO A 76 -16.38 17.31 -5.85
CA PRO A 76 -17.72 17.81 -5.57
C PRO A 76 -18.33 18.63 -6.72
N LEU A 77 -17.63 18.81 -7.85
CA LEU A 77 -18.08 19.69 -8.94
C LEU A 77 -18.65 18.94 -10.14
N HIS A 78 -18.24 17.70 -10.39
CA HIS A 78 -18.68 16.93 -11.57
C HIS A 78 -19.69 15.81 -11.30
N THR A 79 -20.01 15.52 -10.03
CA THR A 79 -20.89 14.38 -9.66
C THR A 79 -21.90 14.76 -8.58
N VAL A 80 -22.71 15.80 -8.79
CA VAL A 80 -23.71 16.21 -7.80
C VAL A 80 -25.10 16.44 -8.40
N PRO A 81 -26.12 15.62 -8.05
CA PRO A 81 -27.52 15.94 -8.32
C PRO A 81 -27.96 17.17 -7.50
N ARG A 82 -28.86 17.98 -8.05
CA ARG A 82 -29.22 19.35 -7.61
C ARG A 82 -29.47 19.54 -6.10
N ILE A 83 -29.83 18.48 -5.37
CA ILE A 83 -30.16 18.51 -3.94
C ILE A 83 -28.90 18.73 -3.07
N ALA A 84 -27.76 18.14 -3.40
CA ALA A 84 -26.54 18.27 -2.59
C ALA A 84 -25.85 19.65 -2.73
N ARG A 85 -26.11 20.40 -3.83
CA ARG A 85 -25.69 21.81 -3.97
C ARG A 85 -26.38 22.74 -2.96
N ALA A 86 -27.61 22.44 -2.55
CA ALA A 86 -28.35 23.26 -1.59
C ALA A 86 -27.77 23.14 -0.17
N VAL A 87 -27.32 21.93 0.20
CA VAL A 87 -26.69 21.65 1.50
C VAL A 87 -25.29 22.30 1.58
N LEU A 88 -24.49 22.16 0.53
CA LEU A 88 -23.17 22.82 0.42
C LEU A 88 -23.27 24.36 0.44
N ARG A 89 -24.29 24.96 -0.19
CA ARG A 89 -24.54 26.41 -0.12
C ARG A 89 -24.98 26.89 1.27
N ARG A 90 -25.69 26.05 2.03
CA ARG A 90 -26.05 26.35 3.43
C ARG A 90 -24.83 26.32 4.35
N LEU A 91 -23.91 25.38 4.15
CA LEU A 91 -22.67 25.31 4.92
C LEU A 91 -21.69 26.45 4.61
N ARG A 92 -21.72 26.98 3.38
CA ARG A 92 -20.85 28.10 2.96
C ARG A 92 -21.40 29.50 3.31
N ARG A 93 -22.60 29.60 3.91
CA ARG A 93 -23.18 30.87 4.37
C ARG A 93 -23.25 30.92 5.90
N ARG A 94 -22.14 31.31 6.55
CA ARG A 94 -22.16 31.99 7.85
C ARG A 94 -21.24 33.22 7.82
N PRO A 95 -21.57 34.27 8.59
CA PRO A 95 -21.34 35.65 8.19
C PRO A 95 -19.93 36.14 8.51
N LYS A 96 -19.50 37.11 7.69
CA LYS A 96 -18.28 37.90 7.82
C LYS A 96 -18.38 38.75 9.09
N VAL A 97 -17.79 38.28 10.18
CA VAL A 97 -17.47 39.13 11.33
C VAL A 97 -16.16 39.84 11.01
N THR A 98 -16.26 41.14 10.83
CA THR A 98 -15.14 42.09 10.86
C THR A 98 -14.52 42.05 12.26
N THR A 99 -13.30 41.52 12.36
CA THR A 99 -12.39 41.83 13.45
C THR A 99 -11.10 42.36 12.84
N GLU A 100 -10.87 43.64 13.09
CA GLU A 100 -9.62 44.34 12.93
C GLU A 100 -8.48 43.61 13.67
N GLY A 101 -7.27 43.75 13.14
CA GLY A 101 -6.04 43.67 13.94
C GLY A 101 -5.58 42.29 14.40
N VAL A 102 -5.07 41.45 13.49
CA VAL A 102 -4.05 40.45 13.85
C VAL A 102 -2.83 40.63 12.95
N ARG A 103 -1.86 41.32 13.53
CA ARG A 103 -0.42 41.35 13.29
C ARG A 103 0.07 40.28 12.29
N ARG A 104 0.45 40.71 11.07
CA ARG A 104 1.24 39.89 10.13
C ARG A 104 2.55 39.50 10.84
N VAL A 105 2.67 38.24 11.19
CA VAL A 105 3.95 37.62 11.57
C VAL A 105 4.82 37.55 10.29
N PRO A 106 6.14 37.83 10.37
CA PRO A 106 7.00 37.90 9.20
C PRO A 106 7.08 36.54 8.50
N ALA A 107 7.40 36.56 7.21
CA ALA A 107 7.62 35.41 6.34
C ALA A 107 8.73 34.49 6.89
N ALA A 108 8.41 33.65 7.88
CA ALA A 108 9.13 32.44 8.18
C ALA A 108 8.77 31.43 7.08
N ALA A 109 9.77 30.95 6.35
CA ALA A 109 9.71 29.96 5.28
C ALA A 109 8.37 29.19 5.23
N GLN A 110 7.52 29.51 4.25
CA GLN A 110 6.25 28.81 4.04
C GLN A 110 6.55 27.32 3.93
N ARG A 111 6.16 26.55 4.95
CA ARG A 111 6.33 25.11 4.94
C ARG A 111 5.57 24.57 3.72
N PRO A 112 6.14 23.65 2.94
CA PRO A 112 5.47 23.13 1.75
C PRO A 112 4.10 22.54 2.13
N PRO A 113 3.07 22.66 1.25
CA PRO A 113 1.75 22.12 1.52
C PRO A 113 1.82 20.62 1.82
N ALA A 114 0.90 20.09 2.64
CA ALA A 114 0.86 18.65 2.89
C ALA A 114 0.01 17.94 1.81
N HIS A 115 0.49 16.82 1.28
CA HIS A 115 -0.31 15.92 0.45
C HIS A 115 -0.60 14.64 1.21
N LEU A 116 -1.87 14.28 1.28
CA LEU A 116 -2.37 13.10 1.95
C LEU A 116 -2.50 11.95 0.95
N TYR A 117 -1.84 10.84 1.22
CA TYR A 117 -1.90 9.61 0.44
C TYR A 117 -2.68 8.56 1.22
N VAL A 118 -3.80 8.11 0.68
CA VAL A 118 -4.64 7.08 1.29
C VAL A 118 -4.33 5.74 0.62
N ALA A 119 -3.58 4.90 1.33
CA ALA A 119 -3.03 3.63 0.88
C ALA A 119 -3.60 2.46 1.71
N ILE A 120 -4.89 2.18 1.48
CA ILE A 120 -5.66 1.14 2.18
C ILE A 120 -5.69 -0.14 1.33
N GLY A 121 -5.52 -1.28 1.97
CA GLY A 121 -5.52 -2.61 1.36
C GLY A 121 -4.20 -3.01 0.70
N LEU A 122 -3.14 -2.20 0.86
CA LEU A 122 -1.79 -2.54 0.40
C LEU A 122 -1.12 -3.47 1.39
N ASP A 123 -0.45 -4.52 0.88
CA ASP A 123 0.43 -5.32 1.72
C ASP A 123 1.71 -4.55 2.10
N THR A 124 2.48 -5.10 3.04
CA THR A 124 3.68 -4.44 3.56
C THR A 124 4.73 -4.17 2.48
N VAL A 125 4.86 -5.06 1.50
CA VAL A 125 5.83 -4.90 0.40
C VAL A 125 5.39 -3.74 -0.49
N ALA A 126 4.11 -3.69 -0.86
CA ALA A 126 3.54 -2.62 -1.67
C ALA A 126 3.57 -1.25 -0.97
N VAL A 127 3.26 -1.18 0.33
CA VAL A 127 3.38 0.08 1.10
C VAL A 127 4.85 0.53 1.14
N ARG A 128 5.79 -0.41 1.37
CA ARG A 128 7.23 -0.09 1.39
C ARG A 128 7.69 0.46 0.05
N GLU A 129 7.36 -0.21 -1.05
CA GLU A 129 7.69 0.24 -2.40
C GLU A 129 7.11 1.63 -2.67
N PHE A 130 5.83 1.83 -2.36
CA PHE A 130 5.17 3.12 -2.51
C PHE A 130 5.86 4.24 -1.71
N VAL A 131 6.21 4.01 -0.44
CA VAL A 131 6.92 4.99 0.39
C VAL A 131 8.32 5.29 -0.18
N LEU A 132 9.03 4.29 -0.71
CA LEU A 132 10.32 4.50 -1.38
C LEU A 132 10.16 5.33 -2.66
N THR A 133 9.16 5.04 -3.49
CA THR A 133 8.85 5.82 -4.69
C THR A 133 8.52 7.27 -4.33
N LEU A 134 7.72 7.48 -3.28
CA LEU A 134 7.36 8.81 -2.80
C LEU A 134 8.59 9.58 -2.30
N ARG A 135 9.50 8.90 -1.58
CA ARG A 135 10.76 9.49 -1.14
C ARG A 135 11.65 9.87 -2.33
N GLN A 136 11.81 8.99 -3.32
CA GLN A 136 12.57 9.29 -4.54
C GLN A 136 12.00 10.52 -5.24
N ARG A 137 10.67 10.62 -5.35
CA ARG A 137 9.99 11.77 -5.92
C ARG A 137 10.29 13.07 -5.15
N LEU A 138 10.31 13.01 -3.82
CA LEU A 138 10.60 14.19 -2.98
C LEU A 138 12.07 14.59 -2.98
N LEU A 139 12.99 13.65 -3.24
CA LEU A 139 14.40 13.98 -3.49
C LEU A 139 14.57 14.78 -4.79
N VAL A 140 13.77 14.46 -5.82
CA VAL A 140 13.78 15.16 -7.11
C VAL A 140 13.05 16.50 -7.03
N ASN A 141 11.87 16.52 -6.40
CA ASN A 141 11.04 17.72 -6.28
C ASN A 141 10.37 17.79 -4.89
N PRO A 142 10.93 18.56 -3.93
CA PRO A 142 10.40 18.71 -2.58
C PRO A 142 9.31 19.79 -2.49
N ASP A 143 8.30 19.74 -3.36
CA ASP A 143 7.20 20.71 -3.42
C ASP A 143 6.14 20.54 -2.33
N HIS A 144 6.09 19.39 -1.64
CA HIS A 144 5.07 19.07 -0.65
C HIS A 144 5.61 18.18 0.49
N ARG A 145 4.85 18.11 1.59
CA ARG A 145 5.11 17.18 2.69
C ARG A 145 4.17 15.97 2.58
N PRO A 146 4.68 14.74 2.49
CA PRO A 146 3.86 13.56 2.36
C PRO A 146 3.28 13.12 3.72
N VAL A 147 1.99 12.83 3.74
CA VAL A 147 1.28 12.19 4.86
C VAL A 147 0.63 10.94 4.29
N VAL A 148 1.00 9.76 4.75
CA VAL A 148 0.47 8.48 4.24
C VAL A 148 -0.40 7.84 5.30
N VAL A 149 -1.65 7.55 4.96
CA VAL A 149 -2.56 6.75 5.77
C VAL A 149 -2.59 5.33 5.23
N THR A 150 -2.36 4.35 6.09
CA THR A 150 -2.32 2.93 5.70
C THR A 150 -2.96 2.03 6.75
N ASP A 151 -3.53 0.92 6.30
CA ASP A 151 -4.04 -0.19 7.12
C ASP A 151 -3.02 -1.32 7.30
N CYS A 152 -1.81 -1.15 6.80
CA CYS A 152 -0.74 -2.12 7.00
C CYS A 152 -0.34 -2.18 8.50
N PRO A 153 -0.49 -3.34 9.17
CA PRO A 153 -0.18 -3.46 10.61
C PRO A 153 1.33 -3.29 10.89
N GLN A 154 2.17 -3.57 9.89
CA GLN A 154 3.62 -3.46 9.97
C GLN A 154 4.15 -2.06 9.59
N PHE A 155 3.28 -1.04 9.48
CA PHE A 155 3.66 0.33 9.10
C PHE A 155 4.74 0.96 10.00
N ALA A 156 4.86 0.51 11.25
CA ALA A 156 5.89 1.00 12.18
C ALA A 156 7.31 0.81 11.64
N LEU A 157 7.55 -0.26 10.88
CA LEU A 157 8.83 -0.55 10.22
C LEU A 157 9.19 0.46 9.12
N LEU A 158 8.24 1.27 8.68
CA LEU A 158 8.39 2.20 7.55
C LEU A 158 8.54 3.66 8.00
N ARG A 159 8.41 3.94 9.31
CA ARG A 159 8.39 5.31 9.87
C ARG A 159 9.72 6.07 9.68
N ASP A 160 10.83 5.37 9.55
CA ASP A 160 12.17 5.99 9.43
C ASP A 160 12.46 6.57 8.04
N LEU A 161 11.52 6.44 7.09
CA LEU A 161 11.72 6.84 5.70
C LEU A 161 11.46 8.33 5.43
N GLY A 162 11.34 9.16 6.46
CA GLY A 162 11.13 10.61 6.34
C GLY A 162 9.75 10.99 5.81
N VAL A 163 8.81 10.04 5.82
CA VAL A 163 7.41 10.22 5.44
C VAL A 163 6.57 10.05 6.70
N LEU A 164 5.57 10.91 6.90
CA LEU A 164 4.65 10.74 8.02
C LEU A 164 3.68 9.60 7.69
N LEU A 165 3.76 8.50 8.44
CA LEU A 165 2.82 7.39 8.33
C LEU A 165 1.82 7.38 9.49
N GLU A 166 0.54 7.40 9.15
CA GLU A 166 -0.57 7.19 10.09
C GLU A 166 -1.26 5.86 9.82
N TYR A 167 -1.50 5.11 10.90
CA TYR A 167 -2.20 3.84 10.82
C TYR A 167 -3.70 4.03 11.01
N LEU A 168 -4.46 3.41 10.13
CA LEU A 168 -5.91 3.27 10.20
C LEU A 168 -6.23 1.78 10.08
N PRO A 169 -6.82 1.14 11.10
CA PRO A 169 -7.22 -0.26 10.99
C PRO A 169 -8.07 -0.50 9.75
N ASP A 170 -7.89 -1.65 9.09
CA ASP A 170 -8.79 -2.08 8.03
C ASP A 170 -10.20 -2.32 8.58
N ARG A 171 -11.17 -2.37 7.66
CA ARG A 171 -12.58 -2.51 8.00
C ARG A 171 -12.85 -3.75 8.84
N ASP A 172 -12.31 -4.90 8.42
CA ASP A 172 -12.58 -6.19 9.04
C ASP A 172 -12.00 -6.23 10.46
N THR A 173 -10.77 -5.73 10.63
CA THR A 173 -10.17 -5.59 11.96
C THR A 173 -10.96 -4.63 12.84
N TRP A 174 -11.43 -3.49 12.32
CA TRP A 174 -12.19 -2.52 13.11
C TRP A 174 -13.53 -3.07 13.57
N GLU A 175 -14.33 -3.59 12.64
CA GLU A 175 -15.68 -4.11 12.92
C GLU A 175 -15.64 -5.29 13.91
N LYS A 176 -14.56 -6.09 13.88
CA LYS A 176 -14.33 -7.16 14.87
C LYS A 176 -14.14 -6.63 16.30
N HIS A 177 -13.45 -5.50 16.46
CA HIS A 177 -13.11 -4.97 17.79
C HIS A 177 -14.13 -3.93 18.30
N ARG A 178 -14.84 -3.25 17.39
CA ARG A 178 -15.78 -2.15 17.68
C ARG A 178 -16.98 -2.22 16.73
N PRO A 179 -17.84 -3.24 16.86
CA PRO A 179 -19.01 -3.40 15.99
C PRO A 179 -20.08 -2.32 16.21
N ASP A 180 -20.05 -1.64 17.36
CA ASP A 180 -20.92 -0.54 17.74
C ASP A 180 -20.66 0.75 16.96
N ARG A 181 -19.50 0.84 16.29
CA ARG A 181 -19.09 2.05 15.57
C ARG A 181 -18.71 1.72 14.13
N PRO A 182 -19.39 2.31 13.12
CA PRO A 182 -19.08 2.02 11.73
C PRO A 182 -17.67 2.51 11.38
N TRP A 183 -16.96 1.71 10.59
CA TRP A 183 -15.60 2.02 10.16
C TRP A 183 -15.52 3.33 9.37
N ASP A 184 -16.55 3.64 8.57
CA ASP A 184 -16.63 4.85 7.75
C ASP A 184 -16.54 6.13 8.60
N ASP A 185 -17.15 6.14 9.79
CA ASP A 185 -17.08 7.29 10.71
C ASP A 185 -15.68 7.49 11.27
N VAL A 186 -14.94 6.39 11.49
CA VAL A 186 -13.57 6.44 11.98
C VAL A 186 -12.63 6.95 10.89
N LEU A 187 -12.78 6.46 9.66
CA LEU A 187 -12.08 6.98 8.50
C LEU A 187 -12.35 8.48 8.32
N ALA A 188 -13.62 8.90 8.33
CA ALA A 188 -14.00 10.30 8.17
C ALA A 188 -13.43 11.20 9.29
N GLN A 189 -13.47 10.73 10.55
CA GLN A 189 -12.90 11.45 11.68
C GLN A 189 -11.37 11.57 11.57
N ARG A 190 -10.70 10.49 11.17
CA ARG A 190 -9.23 10.46 11.00
C ARG A 190 -8.78 11.38 9.87
N LEU A 191 -9.42 11.30 8.71
CA LEU A 191 -9.15 12.20 7.59
C LEU A 191 -9.38 13.65 8.00
N SER A 192 -10.51 13.96 8.64
CA SER A 192 -10.82 15.32 9.11
C SER A 192 -9.76 15.88 10.06
N ARG A 193 -9.24 15.02 10.96
CA ARG A 193 -8.13 15.38 11.85
C ARG A 193 -6.87 15.66 11.05
N LEU A 194 -6.52 14.80 10.09
CA LEU A 194 -5.33 14.96 9.25
C LEU A 194 -5.37 16.24 8.41
N TYR A 195 -6.51 16.54 7.77
CA TYR A 195 -6.69 17.78 7.01
C TYR A 195 -6.40 19.02 7.87
N ARG A 196 -6.92 19.03 9.10
CA ARG A 196 -6.76 20.15 10.04
C ARG A 196 -5.35 20.23 10.59
N ASP A 197 -4.78 19.10 11.00
CA ASP A 197 -3.51 19.06 11.73
C ASP A 197 -2.32 19.31 10.77
N HIS A 198 -2.46 18.97 9.47
CA HIS A 198 -1.38 19.09 8.48
C HIS A 198 -1.59 20.16 7.42
N ASP A 199 -2.73 20.85 7.40
CA ASP A 199 -3.10 21.81 6.34
C ASP A 199 -2.98 21.16 4.94
N THR A 200 -3.65 20.02 4.79
CA THR A 200 -3.55 19.19 3.60
C THR A 200 -4.16 19.91 2.39
N ALA A 201 -3.32 20.16 1.37
CA ALA A 201 -3.72 20.83 0.14
C ALA A 201 -4.31 19.86 -0.90
N ARG A 202 -3.89 18.60 -0.88
CA ARG A 202 -4.29 17.59 -1.87
C ARG A 202 -4.38 16.21 -1.24
N THR A 203 -5.34 15.42 -1.71
CA THR A 203 -5.51 14.01 -1.30
C THR A 203 -5.45 13.09 -2.50
N ILE A 204 -4.64 12.05 -2.41
CA ILE A 204 -4.34 11.08 -3.46
C ILE A 204 -4.70 9.70 -2.91
N ILE A 205 -5.57 8.99 -3.62
CA ILE A 205 -5.93 7.61 -3.28
C ILE A 205 -5.00 6.69 -4.06
N VAL A 206 -4.28 5.83 -3.36
CA VAL A 206 -3.40 4.83 -3.96
C VAL A 206 -4.23 3.59 -4.28
N ASP A 207 -4.35 3.27 -5.56
CA ASP A 207 -5.00 2.03 -5.98
C ASP A 207 -4.05 0.85 -5.70
N ARG A 208 -4.58 -0.21 -5.07
CA ARG A 208 -3.84 -1.45 -4.85
C ARG A 208 -3.49 -2.16 -6.15
N ALA A 209 -4.39 -2.14 -7.13
CA ALA A 209 -4.16 -2.83 -8.40
C ALA A 209 -3.10 -2.12 -9.25
N GLN A 210 -2.93 -0.82 -9.02
CA GLN A 210 -2.00 0.00 -9.76
C GLN A 210 -1.45 1.10 -8.85
N PRO A 211 -0.47 0.77 -7.97
CA PRO A 211 0.17 1.77 -7.15
C PRO A 211 0.83 2.80 -8.07
N PRO A 212 0.75 4.10 -7.74
CA PRO A 212 1.23 5.15 -8.62
C PRO A 212 2.73 5.00 -8.83
N SER A 213 3.15 5.02 -10.10
CA SER A 213 4.56 5.00 -10.44
C SER A 213 5.21 6.35 -10.11
N LEU A 214 6.55 6.41 -10.11
CA LEU A 214 7.28 7.67 -9.95
C LEU A 214 6.84 8.71 -10.99
N ALA A 215 6.61 8.28 -12.24
CA ALA A 215 6.16 9.15 -13.32
C ALA A 215 4.77 9.75 -13.06
N ASP A 216 3.88 8.99 -12.41
CA ASP A 216 2.54 9.46 -12.05
C ASP A 216 2.60 10.49 -10.90
N LEU A 217 3.55 10.34 -9.98
CA LEU A 217 3.74 11.25 -8.84
C LEU A 217 4.48 12.55 -9.21
N LEU A 218 5.13 12.60 -10.37
CA LEU A 218 5.83 13.79 -10.87
C LEU A 218 4.93 14.74 -11.67
N ARG A 219 3.67 14.34 -11.96
CA ARG A 219 2.67 15.16 -12.66
C ARG A 219 1.82 15.98 -11.69
#